data_AF-A0A075MS14-F1
#
_entry.id   AF-A0A075MS14-F1
#
_cell.length_a   1.000
_cell.length_b   1.000
_cell.length_c   1.000
_cell.angle_alpha   90.00
_cell.angle_beta   90.00
_cell.angle_gamma   90.00
#
_symmetry.space_group_name_H-M   'P 1'
#
loop_
_entity.id
_entity.type
_entity.pdbx_description
1 polymer ?
#
loop_
_entity_poly.entity_id
_entity_poly.type
_entity_poly.pdbx_seq_one_letter_code
_entity_poly.pdbx_strand_id
1 'polypeptide(L)' 'MRAISGVSEATGVSGIYDIVAKLHTDSNDGIMGIVRKFHLIANVRSCLTMIVAGELDNWQSK' A
#
# COMPACT_ATOMS: atom_id res chain seq x y z
N MET A 1 -2.27 7.17 7.93
CA MET A 1 -1.43 6.66 6.82
C MET A 1 -1.13 7.71 5.75
N ARG A 2 -2.06 8.59 5.37
CA ARG A 2 -1.84 9.61 4.31
C ARG A 2 -0.67 10.59 4.56
N ALA A 3 -0.20 10.74 5.79
CA ALA A 3 0.97 11.55 6.12
C ALA A 3 2.32 10.88 5.81
N ILE A 4 2.33 9.59 5.44
CA ILE A 4 3.55 8.87 5.06
C ILE A 4 3.84 9.18 3.59
N SER A 5 4.95 9.87 3.33
CA SER A 5 5.41 10.16 1.97
C SER A 5 5.52 8.88 1.13
N GLY A 6 5.02 8.94 -0.10
CA GLY A 6 4.92 7.81 -1.04
C GLY A 6 3.57 7.07 -1.00
N VAL A 7 2.70 7.34 -0.02
CA VAL A 7 1.32 6.80 0.00
C VAL A 7 0.41 7.73 -0.80
N SER A 8 -0.12 7.25 -1.93
CA SER A 8 -1.05 8.01 -2.76
C SER A 8 -2.49 7.90 -2.27
N GLU A 9 -2.89 6.72 -1.80
CA GLU A 9 -4.24 6.45 -1.33
C GLU A 9 -4.22 5.56 -0.09
N ALA A 10 -5.20 5.76 0.80
CA ALA A 10 -5.44 4.89 1.93
C ALA A 10 -6.92 4.91 2.29
N THR A 11 -7.51 3.72 2.39
CA THR A 11 -8.94 3.51 2.59
C THR A 11 -9.15 2.38 3.59
N GLY A 12 -10.07 2.58 4.53
CA GLY A 12 -10.52 1.52 5.43
C GLY A 12 -11.43 0.56 4.69
N VAL A 13 -11.28 -0.74 4.93
CA VAL A 13 -12.07 -1.78 4.26
C VAL A 13 -12.70 -2.70 5.30
N SER A 14 -13.81 -3.35 4.93
CA SER A 14 -14.39 -4.43 5.74
C SER A 14 -13.88 -5.76 5.17
N GLY A 15 -13.03 -6.46 5.91
CA GLY A 15 -12.39 -7.70 5.47
C GLY A 15 -11.37 -8.24 6.47
N ILE A 16 -10.44 -9.06 5.99
CA ILE A 16 -9.36 -9.66 6.82
C ILE A 16 -8.33 -8.61 7.26
N TYR A 17 -8.19 -7.54 6.48
CA TYR A 17 -7.35 -6.38 6.80
C TYR A 17 -8.24 -5.16 7.02
N ASP A 18 -7.84 -4.26 7.91
CA ASP A 18 -8.61 -3.05 8.23
C ASP A 18 -8.39 -1.92 7.21
N ILE A 19 -7.22 -1.90 6.55
CA ILE A 19 -6.78 -0.78 5.70
C ILE A 19 -6.08 -1.33 4.45
N VAL A 20 -6.43 -0.75 3.30
CA VAL A 20 -5.67 -0.87 2.05
C VAL A 20 -5.03 0.47 1.73
N ALA A 21 -3.73 0.46 1.45
CA ALA A 21 -2.98 1.64 1.05
C ALA A 21 -2.26 1.42 -0.28
N LYS A 22 -2.46 2.35 -1.22
CA LYS A 22 -1.72 2.41 -2.48
C LYS A 22 -0.51 3.31 -2.27
N LEU A 23 0.66 2.84 -2.67
CA LEU A 23 1.91 3.58 -2.60
C LEU A 23 2.60 3.57 -3.96
N HIS A 24 3.40 4.60 -4.21
CA HIS A 24 4.19 4.73 -5.42
C HIS A 24 5.64 5.10 -5.06
N THR A 25 6.59 4.48 -5.74
CA THR A 25 8.02 4.69 -5.54
C THR A 25 8.79 4.14 -6.72
N ASP A 26 9.89 4.81 -7.05
CA ASP A 26 10.73 4.46 -8.21
C ASP A 26 11.70 3.29 -7.93
N SER A 27 11.73 2.75 -6.71
CA SER A 27 12.67 1.70 -6.33
C SER A 27 12.14 0.73 -5.27
N ASN A 28 12.65 -0.50 -5.30
CA ASN A 28 12.35 -1.51 -4.28
C ASN A 28 12.77 -1.07 -2.87
N ASP A 29 13.88 -0.35 -2.75
CA ASP A 29 14.33 0.22 -1.47
C ASP A 29 13.34 1.24 -0.92
N GLY A 30 12.70 2.02 -1.80
CA GLY A 30 11.62 2.92 -1.42
C GLY A 30 10.41 2.19 -0.87
N ILE A 31 10.02 1.06 -1.48
CA ILE A 31 8.94 0.19 -0.99
C ILE A 31 9.28 -0.28 0.44
N MET A 32 10.47 -0.84 0.63
CA MET A 32 10.93 -1.30 1.95
C MET A 32 10.95 -0.17 2.98
N GLY A 33 11.37 1.03 2.59
CA GLY A 33 11.37 2.21 3.44
C GLY A 33 9.97 2.60 3.92
N ILE A 34 8.97 2.56 3.03
CA ILE A 34 7.58 2.86 3.38
C ILE A 34 6.99 1.75 4.25
N VAL A 35 7.22 0.47 3.90
CA VAL A 35 6.74 -0.68 4.69
C VAL A 35 7.28 -0.67 6.12
N ARG A 36 8.55 -0.29 6.32
CA ARG A 36 9.12 -0.11 7.66
C ARG A 36 8.37 0.97 8.45
N LYS A 37 8.00 2.09 7.82
CA LYS A 37 7.21 3.15 8.48
C LYS A 37 5.83 2.64 8.91
N PHE A 38 5.20 1.74 8.15
CA PHE A 38 3.93 1.13 8.56
C PHE A 38 4.09 0.23 9.79
N HIS A 39 5.15 -0.58 9.85
CA HIS A 39 5.41 -1.43 11.03
C HIS A 39 5.74 -0.64 12.31
N LEU A 40 6.15 0.62 12.19
CA LEU A 40 6.38 1.50 13.34
C LEU A 40 5.09 2.11 13.91
N ILE A 41 3.94 1.93 13.24
CA ILE A 41 2.66 2.41 13.74
C ILE A 41 2.18 1.43 14.83
N ALA A 42 2.07 1.91 16.06
CA ALA A 42 1.81 1.09 17.26
C ALA A 42 0.63 0.10 17.14
N ASN A 43 -0.40 0.44 16.36
CA ASN A 43 -1.62 -0.37 16.23
C ASN A 43 -1.68 -1.21 14.93
N VAL A 44 -0.60 -1.26 14.15
CA VAL A 44 -0.52 -2.14 12.98
C VAL A 44 -0.04 -3.51 13.41
N ARG A 45 -0.96 -4.50 13.42
CA ARG A 45 -0.65 -5.88 13.81
C ARG A 45 0.11 -6.65 12.73
N SER A 46 -0.22 -6.42 11.46
CA SER A 46 0.37 -7.11 10.33
C SER A 46 0.20 -6.32 9.03
N CYS A 47 1.18 -6.43 8.13
CA CYS A 47 1.14 -5.84 6.79
C CYS A 47 1.32 -6.93 5.73
N LEU A 48 0.57 -6.83 4.64
CA LEU A 48 0.82 -7.58 3.41
C LEU A 48 1.20 -6.58 2.32
N THR A 49 2.31 -6.82 1.62
CA THR A 49 2.73 -5.98 0.49
C THR A 49 2.44 -6.72 -0.81
N MET A 50 1.63 -6.12 -1.67
CA MET A 50 1.33 -6.64 -3.01
C MET A 50 2.04 -5.77 -4.04
N ILE A 51 3.03 -6.34 -4.74
CA ILE A 51 3.75 -5.65 -5.82
C ILE A 51 2.99 -5.87 -7.12
N VAL A 52 2.63 -4.77 -7.79
CA VAL A 52 2.03 -4.82 -9.12
C VAL A 52 3.13 -5.12 -10.14
N ALA A 53 3.21 -6.38 -10.59
CA ALA A 53 4.23 -6.83 -11.55
C ALA A 53 3.88 -6.50 -13.03
N GLY A 54 2.66 -6.04 -13.28
CA GLY A 54 2.17 -5.56 -14.57
C GLY A 54 0.82 -4.89 -14.38
N GLU A 55 0.59 -3.77 -15.07
CA GLU A 55 -0.71 -3.11 -15.09
C GLU A 55 -1.57 -3.86 -16.10
N LEU A 56 -2.62 -4.54 -15.63
CA LEU A 56 -3.65 -5.05 -16.54
C LEU A 56 -4.39 -3.82 -17.07
N ASP A 57 -4.17 -3.49 -18.34
CA ASP A 57 -4.94 -2.46 -19.03
C ASP A 57 -6.43 -2.70 -18.77
N ASN A 58 -7.08 -1.66 -18.25
CA ASN A 58 -8.44 -1.68 -17.73
C ASN A 58 -9.39 -2.51 -18.61
N TRP A 59 -9.94 -3.60 -18.07
CA TRP A 59 -11.11 -4.30 -18.65
C TRP A 59 -12.41 -3.46 -18.54
N GLN A 60 -12.31 -2.16 -18.33
CA GLN A 60 -13.45 -1.25 -18.40
C GLN A 60 -13.67 -0.85 -19.87
N SER A 61 -14.10 -1.80 -20.70
CA SER A 61 -14.82 -1.52 -21.95
C SER A 61 -15.57 -2.77 -22.42
N LYS A 62 -16.75 -3.01 -21.83
CA LYS A 62 -17.96 -3.31 -22.60
C LYS A 62 -19.22 -3.10 -21.76
#